data_AF-A0A7E5W2G7-F1
#
_entry.id   AF-A0A7E5W2G7-F1
#
_cell.length_a   1.000
_cell.length_b   1.000
_cell.length_c   1.000
_cell.angle_alpha   90.00
_cell.angle_beta   90.00
_cell.angle_gamma   90.00
#
_symmetry.space_group_name_H-M   'P 1'
#
loop_
_entity.id
_entity.type
_entity.pdbx_description
1 polymer ?
#
loop_
_entity_poly.entity_id
_entity_poly.type
_entity_poly.pdbx_seq_one_letter_code
_entity_poly.pdbx_strand_id
1 'polypeptide(L)'
;MEAIFEKMKKDGKNNVDGLIKWMKSAKLIDSTKEQEEKARNLFKDAADKSNIELDKFKSVVQKLAEDQKKNFDDLAKQLAAEGPKLMKAAMAGVSAFKDAMTGK
;
A
#
# COMPACT_ATOMS: atom_id res chain seq x y z
N MET A 1 -5.54 -7.95 -5.71
CA MET A 1 -5.48 -6.61 -5.08
C MET A 1 -6.55 -6.48 -3.99
N GLU A 2 -7.82 -6.67 -4.33
CA GLU A 2 -8.98 -6.41 -3.44
C GLU A 2 -8.93 -7.19 -2.12
N ALA A 3 -8.65 -8.50 -2.16
CA ALA A 3 -8.52 -9.31 -0.96
C ALA A 3 -7.41 -8.84 0.01
N ILE A 4 -6.30 -8.27 -0.52
CA ILE A 4 -5.23 -7.70 0.31
C ILE A 4 -5.69 -6.37 0.90
N PHE A 5 -6.36 -5.54 0.09
CA PHE A 5 -6.91 -4.27 0.55
C PHE A 5 -7.93 -4.48 1.68
N GLU A 6 -8.85 -5.44 1.55
CA GLU A 6 -9.80 -5.78 2.61
C GLU A 6 -9.10 -6.23 3.89
N LYS A 7 -8.05 -7.03 3.78
CA LYS A 7 -7.23 -7.41 4.95
C LYS A 7 -6.54 -6.20 5.56
N MET A 8 -5.95 -5.30 4.76
CA MET A 8 -5.36 -4.07 5.29
C MET A 8 -6.39 -3.16 5.94
N LYS A 9 -7.61 -3.08 5.39
CA LYS A 9 -8.74 -2.36 6.01
C LYS A 9 -9.08 -2.96 7.37
N LYS A 10 -9.14 -4.29 7.50
CA LYS A 10 -9.35 -4.98 8.78
C LYS A 10 -8.21 -4.71 9.78
N ASP A 11 -6.98 -4.57 9.29
CA ASP A 11 -5.79 -4.21 10.08
C ASP A 11 -5.71 -2.69 10.40
N GLY A 12 -6.63 -1.85 9.91
CA GLY A 12 -6.58 -0.39 10.05
C GLY A 12 -5.46 0.29 9.25
N LYS A 13 -4.92 -0.39 8.24
CA LYS A 13 -3.81 0.04 7.37
C LYS A 13 -4.27 0.54 6.00
N ASN A 14 -5.56 0.86 5.84
CA ASN A 14 -6.10 1.44 4.61
C ASN A 14 -6.03 2.98 4.59
N ASN A 15 -5.15 3.57 5.40
CA ASN A 15 -4.78 4.97 5.30
C ASN A 15 -3.78 5.22 4.17
N VAL A 16 -3.56 6.48 3.81
CA VAL A 16 -2.60 6.86 2.76
C VAL A 16 -1.21 6.26 3.02
N ASP A 17 -0.72 6.28 4.26
CA ASP A 17 0.62 5.74 4.58
C ASP A 17 0.71 4.22 4.32
N GLY A 18 -0.30 3.45 4.76
CA GLY A 18 -0.33 2.00 4.56
C GLY A 18 -0.43 1.61 3.09
N LEU A 19 -1.24 2.34 2.32
CA LEU A 19 -1.36 2.12 0.87
C LEU A 19 -0.08 2.46 0.12
N ILE A 20 0.56 3.59 0.46
CA ILE A 20 1.84 4.00 -0.13
C ILE A 20 2.93 2.97 0.18
N LYS A 21 3.02 2.50 1.42
CA LYS A 21 3.92 1.40 1.79
C LYS A 21 3.65 0.14 0.98
N TRP A 22 2.39 -0.19 0.73
CA TRP A 22 2.04 -1.33 -0.11
C TRP A 22 2.47 -1.15 -1.56
N MET A 23 2.29 0.04 -2.12
CA MET A 23 2.74 0.36 -3.47
C MET A 23 4.27 0.31 -3.60
N LYS A 24 5.01 0.81 -2.60
CA LYS A 24 6.48 0.70 -2.54
C LYS A 24 6.94 -0.75 -2.42
N SER A 25 6.33 -1.51 -1.51
CA SER A 25 6.65 -2.94 -1.34
C SER A 25 6.37 -3.71 -2.61
N ALA A 26 5.31 -3.36 -3.32
CA ALA A 26 4.97 -3.95 -4.58
C ALA A 26 5.79 -3.41 -5.75
N LYS A 27 6.79 -2.53 -5.52
CA LYS A 27 7.57 -1.85 -6.57
C LYS A 27 6.71 -1.18 -7.66
N LEU A 28 5.52 -0.72 -7.29
CA LEU A 28 4.69 0.13 -8.16
C LEU A 28 5.28 1.54 -8.25
N ILE A 29 5.84 2.01 -7.14
CA ILE A 29 6.54 3.28 -7.05
C ILE A 29 7.91 3.02 -6.44
N ASP A 30 8.91 3.79 -6.90
CA ASP A 30 10.24 3.73 -6.31
C ASP A 30 10.24 4.19 -4.86
N SER A 31 11.28 3.80 -4.12
CA SER A 31 11.47 4.25 -2.74
C SER A 31 11.98 5.70 -2.63
N THR A 32 11.90 6.47 -3.72
CA THR A 32 12.30 7.88 -3.75
C THR A 32 11.20 8.76 -3.15
N LYS A 33 11.62 9.87 -2.53
CA LYS A 33 10.68 10.86 -1.98
C LYS A 33 9.75 11.43 -3.04
N GLU A 34 10.26 11.71 -4.24
CA GLU A 34 9.45 12.27 -5.32
C GLU A 34 8.28 11.36 -5.74
N GLN A 35 8.53 10.06 -5.91
CA GLN A 35 7.48 9.10 -6.29
C GLN A 35 6.49 8.89 -5.14
N GLU A 36 6.97 8.87 -3.91
CA GLU A 36 6.13 8.81 -2.72
C GLU A 36 5.23 10.05 -2.62
N GLU A 37 5.78 11.25 -2.79
CA GLU A 37 5.02 12.50 -2.76
C GLU A 37 4.01 12.58 -3.90
N LYS A 38 4.38 12.18 -5.12
CA LYS A 38 3.44 12.08 -6.25
C LYS A 38 2.27 11.16 -5.94
N ALA A 39 2.56 9.94 -5.45
CA ALA A 39 1.51 8.99 -5.09
C ALA A 39 0.63 9.52 -3.94
N ARG A 40 1.23 10.15 -2.90
CA ARG A 40 0.47 10.82 -1.83
C ARG A 40 -0.38 11.98 -2.34
N ASN A 41 0.10 12.70 -3.35
CA ASN A 41 -0.61 13.80 -3.99
C ASN A 41 -1.90 13.30 -4.66
N LEU A 42 -1.89 12.10 -5.24
CA LEU A 42 -3.09 11.48 -5.84
C LEU A 42 -4.18 11.17 -4.80
N PHE A 43 -3.81 11.01 -3.52
CA PHE A 43 -4.75 10.85 -2.40
C PHE A 43 -5.14 12.19 -1.72
N LYS A 44 -4.62 13.35 -2.14
CA LYS A 44 -4.97 14.63 -1.48
C LYS A 44 -6.46 14.95 -1.53
N ASP A 45 -7.09 14.51 -2.60
CA ASP A 45 -8.52 14.65 -2.89
C ASP A 45 -9.37 13.53 -2.25
N ALA A 46 -8.77 12.60 -1.50
CA ALA A 46 -9.55 11.65 -0.73
C ALA A 46 -10.25 12.37 0.44
N ALA A 47 -11.56 12.11 0.58
CA ALA A 47 -12.37 12.68 1.66
C ALA A 47 -11.83 12.30 3.05
N ASP A 48 -11.37 11.06 3.20
CA ASP A 48 -10.77 10.56 4.43
C ASP A 48 -9.39 9.93 4.11
N LYS A 49 -8.32 10.57 4.60
CA LYS A 49 -6.94 10.12 4.38
C LYS A 49 -6.52 8.97 5.30
N SER A 50 -7.30 8.71 6.35
CA SER A 50 -7.09 7.63 7.31
C SER A 50 -7.88 6.38 6.93
N ASN A 51 -8.94 6.52 6.13
CA ASN A 51 -9.79 5.45 5.66
C ASN A 51 -10.07 5.61 4.17
N ILE A 52 -9.08 5.25 3.36
CA ILE A 52 -9.23 5.28 1.91
C ILE A 52 -10.16 4.13 1.49
N GLU A 53 -11.06 4.41 0.56
CA GLU A 53 -11.92 3.41 -0.05
C GLU A 53 -11.21 2.67 -1.19
N LEU A 54 -11.63 1.43 -1.44
CA LEU A 54 -11.05 0.59 -2.48
C LEU A 54 -11.14 1.25 -3.86
N ASP A 55 -12.26 1.92 -4.16
CA ASP A 55 -12.46 2.62 -5.43
C ASP A 55 -11.44 3.75 -5.61
N LYS A 56 -11.26 4.60 -4.60
CA LYS A 56 -10.25 5.66 -4.62
C LYS A 56 -8.84 5.08 -4.79
N PHE A 57 -8.53 3.98 -4.11
CA PHE A 57 -7.24 3.31 -4.26
C PHE A 57 -7.04 2.75 -5.68
N LYS A 58 -8.05 2.09 -6.26
CA LYS A 58 -8.02 1.62 -7.66
C LYS A 58 -7.79 2.79 -8.63
N SER A 59 -8.48 3.92 -8.42
CA SER A 59 -8.30 5.14 -9.21
C SER A 59 -6.87 5.67 -9.15
N VAL A 60 -6.24 5.67 -7.97
CA VAL A 60 -4.82 6.06 -7.82
C VAL A 60 -3.89 5.11 -8.56
N VAL A 61 -4.11 3.80 -8.44
CA VAL A 61 -3.30 2.80 -9.14
C VAL A 61 -3.48 2.88 -10.65
N GLN A 62 -4.70 3.19 -11.13
CA GLN A 62 -4.95 3.46 -12.55
C GLN A 62 -4.16 4.68 -13.03
N LYS A 63 -4.22 5.80 -12.31
CA LYS A 63 -3.43 7.01 -12.67
C LYS A 63 -1.93 6.73 -12.72
N LEU A 64 -1.41 5.91 -11.80
CA LEU A 64 -0.01 5.52 -11.83
C LEU A 64 0.32 4.57 -12.99
N ALA A 65 -0.61 3.69 -13.36
CA ALA A 65 -0.47 2.87 -14.55
C ALA A 65 -0.38 3.77 -15.80
N GLU A 66 -1.27 4.76 -15.91
CA GLU A 66 -1.28 5.74 -16.99
C GLU A 66 0.03 6.55 -17.05
N ASP A 67 0.51 7.07 -15.91
CA ASP A 67 1.77 7.82 -15.80
C ASP A 67 2.99 6.97 -16.21
N GLN A 68 3.00 5.70 -15.84
CA GLN A 68 4.06 4.74 -16.18
C GLN A 68 3.91 4.08 -17.55
N LYS A 69 2.85 4.40 -18.32
CA LYS A 69 2.47 3.66 -19.54
C LYS A 69 2.39 2.14 -19.34
N LYS A 70 1.89 1.72 -18.17
CA LYS A 70 1.65 0.33 -17.80
C LYS A 70 0.15 0.04 -17.77
N ASN A 71 -0.19 -1.25 -17.77
CA ASN A 71 -1.57 -1.68 -17.62
C ASN A 71 -1.97 -1.75 -16.15
N PHE A 72 -3.18 -1.27 -15.82
CA PHE A 72 -3.74 -1.36 -14.48
C PHE A 72 -3.76 -2.81 -13.96
N ASP A 73 -4.16 -3.77 -14.80
CA ASP A 73 -4.23 -5.19 -14.44
C ASP A 73 -2.86 -5.75 -14.02
N ASP A 74 -1.79 -5.34 -14.69
CA ASP A 74 -0.42 -5.74 -14.36
C ASP A 74 0.00 -5.19 -12.99
N LEU A 75 -0.25 -3.91 -12.73
CA LEU A 75 0.02 -3.30 -11.42
C LEU A 75 -0.86 -3.89 -10.31
N ALA A 76 -2.13 -4.19 -10.59
CA ALA A 76 -3.05 -4.81 -9.64
C ALA A 76 -2.63 -6.24 -9.28
N LYS A 77 -2.11 -7.01 -10.25
CA LYS A 77 -1.50 -8.32 -10.03
C LYS A 77 -0.22 -8.21 -9.20
N GLN A 78 0.64 -7.25 -9.51
CA GLN A 78 1.88 -7.03 -8.75
C GLN A 78 1.59 -6.67 -7.29
N LEU A 79 0.63 -5.77 -7.04
CA LEU A 79 0.12 -5.49 -5.68
C LEU A 79 -0.43 -6.74 -4.99
N ALA A 80 -1.20 -7.56 -5.69
CA ALA A 80 -1.77 -8.79 -5.15
C ALA A 80 -0.69 -9.79 -4.73
N ALA A 81 0.35 -9.95 -5.55
CA ALA A 81 1.46 -10.86 -5.32
C ALA A 81 2.35 -10.42 -4.15
N GLU A 82 2.53 -9.11 -3.98
CA GLU A 82 3.43 -8.54 -2.97
C GLU A 82 2.71 -8.22 -1.64
N GLY A 83 1.38 -8.15 -1.65
CA GLY A 83 0.55 -8.00 -0.44
C GLY A 83 0.87 -8.98 0.70
N PRO A 84 0.96 -10.29 0.44
CA PRO A 84 1.34 -11.29 1.45
C PRO A 84 2.75 -11.05 2.03
N LYS A 85 3.70 -10.57 1.22
CA LYS A 85 5.07 -10.28 1.69
C LYS A 85 5.08 -9.08 2.62
N LEU A 86 4.34 -8.03 2.29
CA LEU A 86 4.15 -6.88 3.18
C LEU A 86 3.53 -7.30 4.51
N MET A 87 2.49 -8.15 4.49
CA MET A 87 1.87 -8.64 5.73
C MET A 87 2.83 -9.49 6.56
N LYS A 88 3.61 -10.37 5.92
CA LYS A 88 4.65 -11.14 6.62
C LYS A 88 5.72 -10.23 7.23
N ALA A 89 6.19 -9.21 6.52
CA ALA A 89 7.17 -8.25 7.02
C ALA A 89 6.62 -7.42 8.19
N ALA A 90 5.36 -6.98 8.10
CA ALA A 90 4.69 -6.26 9.18
C ALA A 90 4.50 -7.12 10.43
N MET A 91 4.05 -8.38 10.27
CA MET A 91 3.93 -9.33 11.38
C MET A 91 5.28 -9.65 12.01
N ALA A 92 6.31 -9.91 11.20
CA ALA A 92 7.66 -10.15 11.70
C ALA A 92 8.21 -8.96 12.50
N GLY A 93 7.95 -7.72 12.05
CA GLY A 93 8.32 -6.51 12.79
C GLY A 93 7.58 -6.36 14.12
N VAL A 94 6.28 -6.65 14.16
CA VAL A 94 5.49 -6.63 15.41
C VAL A 94 5.93 -7.73 16.36
N SER A 95 6.18 -8.94 15.85
CA SER A 95 6.70 -10.05 16.66
C SER A 95 8.08 -9.73 17.22
N ALA A 96 9.01 -9.22 16.40
CA ALA A 96 10.35 -8.83 16.86
C ALA A 96 10.31 -7.70 17.89
N PHE A 97 9.42 -6.72 17.70
CA PHE A 97 9.21 -5.65 18.67
C PHE A 97 8.60 -6.16 19.98
N LYS A 98 7.64 -7.09 19.91
CA LYS A 98 7.06 -7.74 21.08
C LYS A 98 8.12 -8.56 21.82
N ASP A 99 8.91 -9.38 21.13
CA ASP A 99 10.01 -10.15 21.73
C ASP A 99 11.02 -9.23 22.43
N ALA A 100 11.41 -8.13 21.77
CA ALA A 100 12.30 -7.13 22.36
C ALA A 100 11.72 -6.43 23.60
N MET A 101 10.40 -6.23 23.68
CA MET A 101 9.74 -5.65 24.86
C MET A 101 9.39 -6.66 25.95
N THR A 102 9.19 -7.94 25.62
CA THR A 102 8.89 -8.98 26.61
C THR A 102 10.12 -9.72 27.12
N GLY A 103 11.31 -9.42 26.60
CA GLY A 103 12.60 -9.79 27.17
C GLY A 103 12.69 -11.28 27.50
N LYS A 104 13.02 -12.10 26.50
CA LYS A 104 13.55 -13.44 26.76
C LYS A 104 15.05 -13.46 26.52
#